data_AF-A0A223VU01-F1
#
_entry.id   AF-A0A223VU01-F1
#
_cell.length_a   1.000
_cell.length_b   1.000
_cell.length_c   1.000
_cell.angle_alpha   90.00
_cell.angle_beta   90.00
_cell.angle_gamma   90.00
#
_symmetry.space_group_name_H-M   'P 1'
#
loop_
_entity.id
_entity.type
_entity.pdbx_description
1 polymer ?
#
loop_
_entity_poly.entity_id
_entity_poly.type
_entity_poly.pdbx_seq_one_letter_code
_entity_poly.pdbx_strand_id
1 'polypeptide(L)'
;MTFVEFWWSTAVALAVWAVLTACICKRVRSGHVWKGSTAARQNILLGLLLVLLSAVPPAFLLDKLDDFKATQDAESRDAQTESDQTNADTDSKRCKRALSEGKQCGEPKPGPDISSFSKPLYRTLDKFVDVIGLVLGLLGGALGVNILSDGLLRKDAPPMRLVRREIKTTRTFGFSNWQIKQVTTRTCIRSSENV
;
A
#
# COMPACT_ATOMS: atom_id res chain seq x y z
N MET A 1 3.89 20.00 13.06
CA MET A 1 2.79 19.58 12.18
C MET A 1 1.46 19.80 12.88
N THR A 2 0.47 20.40 12.23
CA THR A 2 -0.85 20.66 12.84
C THR A 2 -1.81 19.47 12.65
N PHE A 3 -2.91 19.45 13.41
CA PHE A 3 -3.96 18.43 13.27
C PHE A 3 -4.56 18.40 11.85
N VAL A 4 -4.75 19.56 11.24
CA VAL A 4 -5.28 19.67 9.86
C VAL A 4 -4.28 19.10 8.85
N GLU A 5 -3.00 19.40 9.00
CA GLU A 5 -1.94 18.87 8.14
C GLU A 5 -1.83 17.34 8.24
N PHE A 6 -1.97 16.79 9.45
CA PHE A 6 -2.01 15.34 9.68
C PHE A 6 -3.15 14.67 8.91
N TRP A 7 -4.38 15.16 9.04
CA TRP A 7 -5.53 14.57 8.35
C TRP A 7 -5.50 14.81 6.84
N TRP A 8 -4.98 15.96 6.40
CA TRP A 8 -4.79 16.24 4.99
C TRP A 8 -3.80 15.27 4.35
N SER A 9 -2.62 15.10 4.95
CA SER A 9 -1.61 14.15 4.46
C SER A 9 -2.12 12.71 4.51
N THR A 10 -2.93 12.36 5.51
CA THR A 10 -3.62 11.07 5.59
C THR A 10 -4.58 10.86 4.43
N ALA A 11 -5.45 11.83 4.15
CA ALA A 11 -6.42 11.76 3.05
C ALA A 11 -5.73 11.66 1.68
N VAL A 12 -4.65 12.41 1.46
CA VAL A 12 -3.84 12.35 0.23
C VAL A 12 -3.20 10.97 0.07
N ALA A 13 -2.60 10.41 1.13
CA ALA A 13 -2.00 9.08 1.07
C ALA A 13 -3.04 7.99 0.72
N LEU A 14 -4.23 8.06 1.33
CA LEU A 14 -5.33 7.15 1.02
C LEU A 14 -5.85 7.32 -0.42
N ALA A 15 -5.96 8.56 -0.91
CA ALA A 15 -6.37 8.84 -2.27
C ALA A 15 -5.37 8.28 -3.29
N VAL A 16 -4.07 8.50 -3.08
CA VAL A 16 -3.00 7.94 -3.92
C VAL A 16 -3.05 6.42 -3.92
N TRP A 17 -3.21 5.80 -2.74
CA TRP A 17 -3.36 4.35 -2.64
C TRP A 17 -4.57 3.83 -3.42
N ALA A 18 -5.73 4.48 -3.29
CA ALA A 18 -6.95 4.09 -3.98
C ALA A 18 -6.80 4.20 -5.51
N VAL A 19 -6.18 5.28 -6.00
CA VAL A 19 -5.91 5.49 -7.43
C VAL A 19 -4.96 4.44 -7.98
N LEU A 20 -3.87 4.13 -7.27
CA LEU A 20 -2.90 3.12 -7.68
C LEU A 20 -3.51 1.71 -7.69
N THR A 21 -4.27 1.37 -6.65
CA THR A 21 -5.01 0.11 -6.54
C THR A 21 -5.99 -0.03 -7.69
N ALA A 22 -6.78 1.01 -7.99
CA ALA A 22 -7.70 1.02 -9.12
C ALA A 22 -7.00 0.88 -10.48
N CYS A 23 -5.84 1.52 -10.66
CA CYS A 23 -5.03 1.37 -11.87
C CYS A 23 -4.56 -0.08 -12.07
N ILE A 24 -4.10 -0.74 -11.00
CA ILE A 24 -3.66 -2.14 -11.03
C ILE A 24 -4.84 -3.05 -11.35
N CYS A 25 -5.96 -2.89 -10.66
CA CYS A 25 -7.18 -3.68 -10.92
C CYS A 25 -7.68 -3.51 -12.36
N LYS A 26 -7.68 -2.27 -12.89
CA LYS A 26 -8.05 -1.98 -14.28
C LYS A 26 -7.10 -2.65 -15.27
N ARG A 27 -5.79 -2.65 -14.98
CA ARG A 27 -4.78 -3.32 -15.80
C ARG A 27 -4.97 -4.84 -15.83
N VAL A 28 -5.17 -5.47 -14.68
CA VAL A 28 -5.46 -6.92 -14.59
C VAL A 28 -6.73 -7.26 -15.38
N ARG A 29 -7.81 -6.48 -15.21
CA ARG A 29 -9.07 -6.67 -15.92
C ARG A 29 -8.95 -6.50 -17.44
N SER A 30 -8.07 -5.60 -17.90
CA SER A 30 -7.87 -5.38 -19.34
C SER A 30 -7.26 -6.58 -20.08
N GLY A 31 -6.62 -7.52 -19.35
CA GLY A 31 -5.96 -8.68 -19.93
C GLY A 31 -4.78 -8.35 -20.86
N HIS A 32 -4.39 -7.07 -20.97
CA HIS A 32 -3.29 -6.63 -21.82
C HIS A 32 -1.95 -7.08 -21.23
N VAL A 33 -1.32 -8.04 -21.90
CA VAL A 33 -0.01 -8.56 -21.48
C VAL A 33 1.11 -7.64 -21.96
N TRP A 34 2.09 -7.33 -21.10
CA TRP A 34 3.27 -6.58 -21.53
C TRP A 34 4.09 -7.36 -22.57
N LYS A 35 4.60 -6.64 -23.56
CA LYS A 35 5.39 -7.23 -24.65
C LYS A 35 6.62 -7.94 -24.05
N GLY A 36 6.73 -9.26 -24.27
CA GLY A 36 7.81 -10.09 -23.72
C GLY A 36 7.54 -10.70 -22.33
N SER A 37 6.35 -10.47 -21.75
CA SER A 37 5.91 -11.13 -20.51
C SER A 37 4.81 -12.15 -20.78
N THR A 38 4.57 -13.03 -19.81
CA THR A 38 3.39 -13.90 -19.80
C THR A 38 2.31 -13.33 -18.88
N ALA A 39 1.06 -13.71 -19.12
CA ALA A 39 -0.07 -13.24 -18.31
C ALA A 39 0.07 -13.69 -16.85
N ALA A 40 0.60 -14.90 -16.62
CA ALA A 40 0.89 -15.42 -15.28
C ALA A 40 1.92 -14.54 -14.53
N ARG A 41 3.06 -14.26 -15.15
CA ARG A 41 4.14 -13.45 -14.53
C ARG A 41 3.68 -12.02 -14.25
N GLN A 42 2.91 -11.42 -15.15
CA GLN A 42 2.36 -10.09 -14.95
C GLN A 42 1.38 -10.04 -13.78
N ASN A 43 0.47 -11.01 -13.66
CA ASN A 43 -0.48 -11.06 -12.56
C ASN A 43 0.24 -11.29 -11.21
N ILE A 44 1.25 -12.17 -11.16
CA ILE A 44 2.07 -12.38 -9.97
C ILE A 44 2.75 -11.06 -9.53
N LEU A 45 3.41 -10.37 -10.47
CA LEU A 45 4.08 -9.09 -10.18
C LEU A 45 3.10 -8.02 -9.71
N LEU A 46 1.94 -7.89 -10.37
CA LEU A 46 0.92 -6.91 -10.01
C LEU A 46 0.25 -7.23 -8.67
N GLY A 47 -0.01 -8.50 -8.38
CA GLY A 47 -0.54 -8.93 -7.09
C GLY A 47 0.44 -8.68 -5.95
N LEU A 48 1.73 -8.98 -6.16
CA LEU A 48 2.80 -8.72 -5.18
C LEU A 48 3.00 -7.21 -4.96
N LEU A 49 2.95 -6.41 -6.03
CA LEU A 49 2.96 -4.95 -5.95
C LEU A 49 1.77 -4.43 -5.11
N LEU A 50 0.58 -4.98 -5.29
CA LEU A 50 -0.63 -4.57 -4.55
C LEU A 50 -0.52 -4.90 -3.06
N VAL A 51 0.04 -6.06 -2.72
CA VAL A 51 0.32 -6.44 -1.31
C VAL A 51 1.33 -5.46 -0.70
N LEU A 52 2.44 -5.16 -1.39
CA LEU A 52 3.42 -4.19 -0.90
C LEU A 52 2.82 -2.79 -0.75
N LEU A 53 2.03 -2.36 -1.73
CA LEU A 53 1.35 -1.06 -1.70
C LEU A 53 0.38 -0.93 -0.53
N SER A 54 -0.18 -2.04 -0.03
CA SER A 54 -1.07 -2.03 1.14
C SER A 54 -0.36 -1.76 2.47
N ALA A 55 0.93 -2.06 2.56
CA ALA A 55 1.75 -1.84 3.75
C ALA A 55 2.35 -0.42 3.84
N VAL A 56 2.43 0.30 2.71
CA VAL A 56 3.08 1.62 2.64
C VAL A 56 2.28 2.74 3.34
N PRO A 57 0.97 2.92 3.09
CA PRO A 57 0.20 3.98 3.76
C PRO A 57 0.17 3.86 5.28
N PRO A 58 -0.01 2.68 5.89
CA PRO A 58 0.01 2.54 7.35
C PRO A 58 1.34 2.95 7.97
N ALA A 59 2.47 2.54 7.36
CA ALA A 59 3.79 2.93 7.81
C ALA A 59 4.02 4.45 7.71
N PHE A 60 3.57 5.07 6.61
CA PHE A 60 3.62 6.52 6.44
C PHE A 60 2.77 7.27 7.47
N LEU A 61 1.58 6.75 7.80
CA LEU A 61 0.68 7.35 8.78
C LEU A 61 1.24 7.28 10.20
N LEU A 62 1.90 6.18 10.55
CA LEU A 62 2.58 6.02 11.85
C LEU A 62 3.71 7.04 12.00
N ASP A 63 4.56 7.18 10.97
CA ASP A 63 5.65 8.18 10.95
C ASP A 63 5.11 9.61 11.13
N LYS A 64 4.03 9.95 10.41
CA LYS A 64 3.35 11.24 10.55
C LYS A 64 2.71 11.45 11.91
N LEU A 65 2.19 10.39 12.53
CA LEU A 65 1.63 10.44 13.87
C LEU A 65 2.72 10.71 14.91
N ASP A 66 3.91 10.12 14.75
CA ASP A 66 5.05 10.34 15.64
C ASP A 66 5.59 11.78 15.50
N ASP A 67 5.68 12.31 14.28
CA ASP A 67 5.99 13.74 14.03
C ASP A 67 4.99 14.67 14.74
N PHE A 68 3.69 14.33 14.68
CA PHE A 68 2.64 15.11 15.33
C PHE A 68 2.77 15.09 16.85
N LYS A 69 2.96 13.90 17.44
CA LYS A 69 3.21 13.72 18.89
C LYS A 69 4.42 14.53 19.34
N ALA A 70 5.54 14.43 18.60
CA ALA A 70 6.76 15.18 18.91
C ALA A 70 6.56 16.70 18.88
N THR A 71 5.81 17.21 17.89
CA THR A 71 5.51 18.65 17.79
C THR A 71 4.66 19.12 18.98
N GLN A 72 3.58 18.40 19.29
CA GLN A 72 2.67 18.75 20.38
C GLN A 72 3.32 18.60 21.77
N ASP A 73 4.22 17.64 21.94
CA ASP A 73 4.98 17.48 23.17
C ASP A 73 5.99 18.63 23.36
N ALA A 74 6.53 19.20 22.29
CA ALA A 74 7.34 20.42 22.36
C ALA A 74 6.48 21.65 22.72
N GLU A 75 5.36 21.86 22.02
CA GLU A 75 4.45 22.99 22.30
C GLU A 75 3.89 22.95 23.72
N SER A 76 3.52 21.77 24.21
CA SER A 76 3.00 21.61 25.58
C SER A 76 4.07 21.85 26.65
N ARG A 77 5.35 21.56 26.40
CA ARG A 77 6.45 21.92 27.30
C ARG A 77 6.70 23.42 27.35
N ASP A 78 6.62 24.09 26.20
CA ASP A 78 6.76 25.55 26.13
C ASP A 78 5.62 26.22 26.89
N ALA A 79 4.38 25.78 26.68
CA ALA A 79 3.20 26.26 27.40
C ALA A 79 3.27 25.95 28.91
N GLN A 80 3.81 24.79 29.30
CA GLN A 80 3.99 24.43 30.71
C GLN A 80 4.98 25.39 31.37
N THR A 81 6.08 25.70 30.70
CA THR A 81 7.11 26.63 31.19
C THR A 81 6.54 28.03 31.38
N GLU A 82 5.72 28.51 30.44
CA GLU A 82 5.04 29.81 30.56
C GLU A 82 4.02 29.83 31.71
N SER A 83 3.24 28.75 31.87
CA SER A 83 2.29 28.60 32.96
C SER A 83 3.00 28.55 34.33
N ASP A 84 4.12 27.84 34.42
CA ASP A 84 4.90 27.72 35.66
C ASP A 84 5.57 29.05 36.02
N GLN A 85 6.06 29.81 35.04
CA GLN A 85 6.58 31.17 35.27
C GLN A 85 5.47 32.12 35.77
N THR A 86 4.30 32.08 35.15
CA THR A 86 3.17 32.93 35.55
C THR A 86 2.66 32.59 36.95
N ASN A 87 2.62 31.30 37.30
CA ASN A 87 2.28 30.86 38.66
C ASN A 87 3.36 31.27 39.66
N ALA A 88 4.64 31.11 39.33
CA ALA A 88 5.75 31.55 40.18
C ALA A 88 5.72 33.06 40.46
N ASP A 89 5.41 33.88 39.45
CA ASP A 89 5.25 35.33 39.59
C ASP A 89 4.05 35.70 40.47
N THR A 90 2.94 34.98 40.31
CA THR A 90 1.72 35.18 41.09
C THR A 90 1.94 34.78 42.56
N ASP A 91 2.59 33.64 42.79
CA ASP A 91 2.93 33.15 44.12
C ASP A 91 3.98 34.05 44.79
N SER A 92 4.97 34.56 44.05
CA SER A 92 5.93 35.56 44.53
C SER A 92 5.23 36.83 45.01
N LYS A 93 4.28 37.36 44.23
CA LYS A 93 3.48 38.54 44.61
C LYS A 93 2.60 38.27 45.83
N ARG A 94 1.94 37.10 45.89
CA ARG A 94 1.14 36.69 47.06
C ARG A 94 2.00 36.53 48.31
N CYS A 95 3.17 35.92 48.16
CA CYS A 95 4.12 35.71 49.24
C CYS A 95 4.63 37.02 49.82
N LYS A 96 5.00 38.00 48.99
CA LYS A 96 5.39 39.35 49.44
C LYS A 96 4.28 40.01 50.28
N ARG A 97 3.02 39.82 49.89
CA ARG A 97 1.86 40.33 50.64
C ARG A 97 1.65 39.58 51.96
N ALA A 98 1.77 38.26 51.96
CA ALA A 98 1.65 37.44 53.16
C ALA A 98 2.75 37.75 54.19
N LEU A 99 3.99 37.95 53.74
CA LEU A 99 5.12 38.38 54.58
C LEU A 99 4.87 39.75 55.22
N SER A 100 4.28 40.70 54.48
CA SER A 100 3.89 42.01 55.04
C SER A 100 2.78 41.93 56.09
N GLU A 101 2.01 40.85 56.10
CA GLU A 101 0.99 40.54 57.12
C GLU A 101 1.52 39.62 58.24
N GLY A 102 2.82 39.29 58.26
CA GLY A 102 3.44 38.42 59.25
C GLY A 102 3.16 36.93 59.07
N LYS A 103 2.65 36.49 57.92
CA LYS A 103 2.38 35.07 57.60
C LYS A 103 3.56 34.44 56.87
N GLN A 104 3.77 33.14 57.07
CA GLN A 104 4.76 32.37 56.31
C GLN A 104 4.25 32.06 54.90
N CYS A 105 5.17 32.05 53.93
CA CYS A 105 4.86 31.60 52.56
C CYS A 105 4.95 30.08 52.47
N GLY A 106 3.97 29.47 51.80
CA GLY A 106 4.04 28.06 51.41
C GLY A 106 4.94 27.84 50.20
N GLU A 107 5.26 26.57 49.93
CA GLU A 107 5.98 26.17 48.71
C GLU A 107 5.15 26.51 47.45
N PRO A 108 5.79 27.03 46.39
CA PRO A 108 5.11 27.31 45.13
C PRO A 108 4.57 26.01 44.53
N LYS A 109 3.31 26.03 44.11
CA LYS A 109 2.70 24.88 43.47
C LYS A 109 2.90 24.97 41.96
N PRO A 110 3.40 23.90 41.29
CA PRO A 110 3.47 23.88 39.84
C PRO A 110 2.07 24.01 39.23
N GLY A 111 2.00 24.54 38.01
CA GLY A 111 0.76 24.62 37.25
C GLY A 111 0.19 23.24 36.91
N PRO A 112 -1.09 23.16 36.50
CA PRO A 112 -1.67 21.91 36.03
C PRO A 112 -0.86 21.35 34.85
N ASP A 113 -0.60 20.04 34.83
CA ASP A 113 0.17 19.37 33.78
C ASP A 113 -0.56 19.46 32.43
N ILE A 114 -0.08 20.34 31.54
CA ILE A 114 -0.69 20.60 30.23
C ILE A 114 -0.57 19.38 29.32
N SER A 115 0.49 18.57 29.47
CA SER A 115 0.70 17.35 28.67
C SER A 115 -0.35 16.26 28.95
N SER A 116 -1.03 16.33 30.10
CA SER A 116 -2.08 15.37 30.45
C SER A 116 -3.31 15.47 29.54
N PHE A 117 -3.56 16.64 28.95
CA PHE A 117 -4.73 16.89 28.09
C PHE A 117 -4.58 16.30 26.68
N SER A 118 -3.35 16.12 26.18
CA SER A 118 -3.07 15.59 24.83
C SER A 118 -3.01 14.05 24.78
N LYS A 119 -2.71 13.39 25.89
CA LYS A 119 -2.64 11.91 26.00
C LYS A 119 -3.87 11.16 25.46
N PRO A 120 -5.13 11.54 25.78
CA PRO A 120 -6.30 10.84 25.23
C PRO A 120 -6.45 11.05 23.71
N LEU A 121 -6.03 12.19 23.19
CA LEU A 121 -6.02 12.48 21.75
C LEU A 121 -5.05 11.53 21.03
N TYR A 122 -3.82 11.40 21.53
CA TYR A 122 -2.82 10.50 20.94
C TYR A 122 -3.29 9.06 20.91
N ARG A 123 -3.86 8.56 22.02
CA ARG A 123 -4.38 7.19 22.10
C ARG A 123 -5.52 6.94 21.11
N THR A 124 -6.32 7.97 20.84
CA THR A 124 -7.41 7.89 19.88
C THR A 124 -6.88 7.85 18.45
N LEU A 125 -5.92 8.73 18.12
CA LEU A 125 -5.26 8.77 16.81
C LEU A 125 -4.52 7.46 16.50
N ASP A 126 -3.82 6.88 17.48
CA ASP A 126 -3.13 5.58 17.36
C ASP A 126 -4.10 4.49 16.89
N LYS A 127 -5.25 4.38 17.57
CA LYS A 127 -6.29 3.42 17.21
C LYS A 127 -6.87 3.66 15.82
N PHE A 128 -7.02 4.92 15.42
CA PHE A 128 -7.51 5.24 14.08
C PHE A 128 -6.52 4.82 13.00
N VAL A 129 -5.24 5.10 13.20
CA VAL A 129 -4.19 4.67 12.27
C VAL A 129 -4.12 3.14 12.19
N ASP A 130 -4.22 2.44 13.32
CA ASP A 130 -4.29 0.98 13.37
C ASP A 130 -5.48 0.42 12.59
N VAL A 131 -6.68 0.99 12.77
CA VAL A 131 -7.88 0.56 12.05
C VAL A 131 -7.73 0.79 10.55
N ILE A 132 -7.20 1.95 10.14
CA ILE A 132 -6.90 2.23 8.73
C ILE A 132 -5.91 1.21 8.19
N GLY A 133 -4.85 0.92 8.95
CA GLY A 133 -3.84 -0.07 8.59
C GLY A 133 -4.42 -1.46 8.41
N LEU A 134 -5.29 -1.89 9.32
CA LEU A 134 -5.96 -3.17 9.26
C LEU A 134 -6.88 -3.27 8.05
N VAL A 135 -7.69 -2.23 7.77
CA VAL A 135 -8.59 -2.20 6.62
C VAL A 135 -7.82 -2.24 5.30
N LEU A 136 -6.76 -1.44 5.17
CA LEU A 136 -5.91 -1.42 3.98
C LEU A 136 -5.17 -2.75 3.78
N GLY A 137 -4.64 -3.32 4.87
CA GLY A 137 -3.97 -4.61 4.85
C GLY A 137 -4.91 -5.75 4.44
N LEU A 138 -6.14 -5.76 4.95
CA LEU A 138 -7.15 -6.75 4.55
C LEU A 138 -7.58 -6.58 3.09
N LEU A 139 -7.89 -5.36 2.66
CA LEU A 139 -8.31 -5.09 1.28
C LEU A 139 -7.19 -5.39 0.27
N GLY A 140 -6.00 -4.82 0.49
CA GLY A 140 -4.86 -4.99 -0.38
C GLY A 140 -4.29 -6.42 -0.32
N GLY A 141 -4.28 -7.04 0.86
CA GLY A 141 -3.90 -8.44 1.02
C GLY A 141 -4.84 -9.38 0.27
N ALA A 142 -6.16 -9.26 0.48
CA ALA A 142 -7.13 -10.12 -0.19
C ALA A 142 -7.13 -9.94 -1.71
N LEU A 143 -7.11 -8.69 -2.20
CA LEU A 143 -7.04 -8.39 -3.63
C LEU A 143 -5.72 -8.87 -4.25
N GLY A 144 -4.60 -8.62 -3.58
CA GLY A 144 -3.28 -9.00 -4.06
C GLY A 144 -3.10 -10.51 -4.14
N VAL A 145 -3.50 -11.23 -3.09
CA VAL A 145 -3.47 -12.70 -3.07
C VAL A 145 -4.37 -13.28 -4.15
N ASN A 146 -5.57 -12.74 -4.37
CA ASN A 146 -6.45 -13.23 -5.43
C ASN A 146 -5.83 -13.08 -6.83
N ILE A 147 -5.17 -11.95 -7.11
CA ILE A 147 -4.46 -11.73 -8.38
C ILE A 147 -3.24 -12.66 -8.49
N LEU A 148 -2.49 -12.85 -7.41
CA LEU A 148 -1.36 -13.78 -7.33
C LEU A 148 -1.81 -15.22 -7.63
N SER A 149 -2.90 -15.68 -7.03
CA SER A 149 -3.48 -17.00 -7.26
C SER A 149 -3.94 -17.17 -8.70
N ASP A 150 -4.62 -16.17 -9.29
CA ASP A 150 -4.99 -16.21 -10.72
C ASP A 150 -3.75 -16.27 -11.64
N GLY A 151 -2.67 -15.59 -11.27
CA GLY A 151 -1.38 -15.68 -11.97
C GLY A 151 -0.72 -17.07 -11.87
N LEU A 152 -0.73 -17.70 -10.69
CA LEU A 152 -0.14 -19.02 -10.45
C LEU A 152 -0.95 -20.16 -11.10
N LEU A 153 -2.28 -20.03 -11.15
CA LEU A 153 -3.17 -21.04 -11.72
C LEU A 153 -3.28 -20.95 -13.24
N ARG A 154 -2.95 -19.80 -13.83
CA ARG A 154 -2.86 -19.65 -15.28
C ARG A 154 -1.70 -20.47 -15.83
N LYS A 155 -2.02 -21.62 -16.44
CA LYS A 155 -1.11 -22.28 -17.38
C LYS A 155 -0.92 -21.37 -18.58
N ASP A 156 0.24 -20.72 -18.67
CA ASP A 156 0.64 -19.99 -19.86
C ASP A 156 0.60 -20.97 -21.05
N ALA A 157 -0.10 -20.58 -22.13
CA ALA A 157 -0.11 -21.38 -23.35
C ALA A 157 1.34 -21.55 -23.83
N PRO A 158 1.73 -22.77 -24.27
CA PRO A 158 3.09 -22.99 -24.74
C PRO A 158 3.41 -21.99 -25.85
N PRO A 159 4.63 -21.42 -25.87
CA PRO A 159 5.00 -20.47 -26.90
C PRO A 159 4.76 -21.13 -28.26
N MET A 160 4.01 -20.47 -29.14
CA MET A 160 3.87 -20.92 -30.53
C MET A 160 5.26 -20.87 -31.18
N ARG A 161 6.01 -21.96 -31.05
CA ARG A 161 7.14 -22.23 -31.93
C ARG A 161 6.54 -22.38 -33.31
N LEU A 162 6.97 -21.54 -34.25
CA LEU A 162 6.66 -21.67 -35.67
C LEU A 162 7.17 -23.06 -36.10
N VAL A 163 6.29 -24.06 -36.09
CA VAL A 163 6.58 -25.38 -36.62
C VAL A 163 6.84 -25.16 -38.11
N ARG A 164 8.08 -25.43 -38.55
CA ARG A 164 8.45 -25.43 -39.96
C ARG A 164 7.53 -26.44 -40.66
N ARG A 165 6.55 -25.96 -41.42
CA ARG A 165 5.72 -26.81 -42.28
C ARG A 165 6.60 -27.32 -43.40
N GLU A 166 7.16 -28.52 -43.25
CA GLU A 166 7.70 -29.27 -44.39
C GLU A 166 6.52 -29.83 -45.19
N ILE A 167 6.24 -29.20 -46.32
CA ILE A 167 5.25 -29.69 -47.28
C ILE A 167 5.95 -30.73 -48.15
N LYS A 168 5.88 -32.01 -47.79
CA LYS A 168 6.25 -33.08 -48.71
C LYS A 168 5.11 -33.28 -49.71
N THR A 169 5.41 -33.02 -50.97
CA THR A 169 4.47 -33.24 -52.08
C THR A 169 4.81 -34.57 -52.73
N THR A 170 4.09 -35.63 -52.38
CA THR A 170 4.21 -36.92 -53.07
C THR A 170 3.20 -36.95 -54.20
N ARG A 171 3.68 -37.08 -55.44
CA ARG A 171 2.83 -37.36 -56.60
C ARG A 171 2.62 -38.86 -56.68
N THR A 172 1.38 -39.31 -56.50
CA THR A 172 1.01 -40.71 -56.71
C THR A 172 0.05 -40.82 -57.89
N PHE A 173 0.29 -41.81 -58.74
CA PHE A 173 -0.62 -42.16 -59.83
C PHE A 173 -1.66 -43.14 -59.28
N GLY A 174 -2.92 -42.72 -59.25
CA GLY A 174 -4.04 -43.55 -58.84
C GLY A 174 -4.94 -43.87 -60.03
N PHE A 175 -5.47 -45.10 -60.07
CA PHE A 175 -6.53 -45.47 -60.99
C PHE A 175 -7.88 -45.25 -60.32
N SER A 176 -8.63 -44.25 -60.78
CA SER A 176 -10.03 -44.03 -60.44
C SER A 176 -10.82 -44.10 -61.74
N ASN A 177 -11.81 -44.99 -61.80
CA ASN A 177 -12.68 -45.18 -62.97
C ASN A 177 -11.90 -45.40 -64.28
N TRP A 178 -10.85 -46.24 -64.27
CA TRP A 178 -10.02 -46.55 -65.44
C TRP A 178 -9.34 -45.35 -66.11
N GLN A 179 -9.25 -44.21 -65.43
CA GLN A 179 -8.49 -43.04 -65.88
C GLN A 179 -7.31 -42.79 -64.94
N ILE A 180 -6.14 -42.53 -65.53
CA ILE A 180 -4.95 -42.12 -64.78
C ILE A 180 -5.19 -40.70 -64.26
N LYS A 181 -5.38 -40.54 -62.95
CA LYS A 181 -5.47 -39.23 -62.31
C LYS A 181 -4.22 -38.99 -61.48
N GLN A 182 -3.57 -37.83 -61.69
CA GLN A 182 -2.54 -37.35 -60.77
C GLN A 182 -3.22 -36.88 -59.47
N VAL A 183 -3.01 -37.61 -58.38
CA VAL A 183 -3.49 -37.20 -57.06
C VAL A 183 -2.31 -36.60 -56.32
N THR A 184 -2.46 -35.33 -55.92
CA THR A 184 -1.47 -34.65 -55.09
C THR A 184 -1.92 -34.74 -53.64
N THR A 185 -1.40 -35.70 -52.89
CA THR A 185 -1.67 -35.80 -51.45
C THR A 185 -0.75 -34.87 -50.68
N ARG A 186 -1.33 -33.92 -49.94
CA ARG A 186 -0.60 -33.11 -48.95
C ARG A 186 -0.64 -33.84 -47.61
N THR A 187 0.48 -34.41 -47.19
CA THR A 187 0.61 -34.99 -45.86
C THR A 187 1.31 -33.99 -44.93
N CYS A 188 0.63 -33.58 -43.86
CA CYS A 188 1.24 -32.79 -42.80
C CYS A 188 1.84 -33.76 -41.78
N ILE A 189 3.16 -33.90 -41.77
CA ILE A 189 3.85 -34.67 -40.74
C ILE A 189 3.97 -33.76 -39.51
N ARG A 190 3.36 -34.17 -38.39
CA ARG A 190 3.65 -33.60 -37.08
C ARG A 190 5.08 -34.03 -36.77
N SER A 191 6.03 -33.10 -36.72
CA SER A 191 7.36 -33.39 -36.20
C SER A 191 7.20 -33.76 -34.72
N SER A 192 7.19 -35.07 -34.45
CA SER A 192 7.48 -35.61 -33.13
C SER A 192 8.96 -35.41 -32.84
N GLU A 193 9.24 -35.00 -31.61
CA GLU A 193 10.49 -35.05 -30.84
C GLU A 193 11.77 -35.51 -31.56
N ASN A 194 12.80 -34.68 -31.44
CA ASN A 194 14.14 -35.16 -31.15
C ASN A 194 14.56 -34.56 -29.80
N VAL A 195 14.60 -35.43 -28.78
CA VAL A 195 15.48 -35.31 -27.61
C VAL A 195 16.89 -35.65 -28.07
#